data_AF-A0A4Y5RB66-F1
#
_entry.id   AF-A0A4Y5RB66-F1
#
_cell.length_a   1.000
_cell.length_b   1.000
_cell.length_c   1.000
_cell.angle_alpha   90.00
_cell.angle_beta   90.00
_cell.angle_gamma   90.00
#
_symmetry.space_group_name_H-M   'P 1'
#
loop_
_entity.id
_entity.type
_entity.pdbx_description
1 polymer ?
#
loop_
_entity_poly.entity_id
_entity_poly.type
_entity_poly.pdbx_seq_one_letter_code
_entity_poly.pdbx_strand_id
1 'polypeptide(L)'
;MEPNQEVDSPNLSIHNNNNMLAVANYSASSSSPTTTLSRYENQKRRDWNTFGQYLRNHRPPLTLTRCSGAHVLEFLRYLDQFGKTKVHTQICPFFGHPNPPAPCPCPLRQAWGSLDALIGRLRAAYEENGGKPETNPFGARAVRLYLREVRDSQAKARGISYEKKKRKKPSSQQQQSTSFPPPTTTSS
;
A
#
# COMPACT_ATOMS: atom_id res chain seq x y z
N MET A 1 -23.18 -27.49 47.21
CA MET A 1 -21.77 -27.12 47.02
C MET A 1 -21.40 -27.51 45.61
N GLU A 2 -21.70 -26.62 44.65
CA GLU A 2 -21.36 -26.75 43.24
C GLU A 2 -20.14 -25.87 42.94
N PRO A 3 -19.20 -26.29 42.07
CA PRO A 3 -18.06 -25.48 41.69
C PRO A 3 -18.41 -24.50 40.57
N ASN A 4 -17.95 -23.26 40.73
CA ASN A 4 -18.03 -22.18 39.75
C ASN A 4 -17.17 -22.52 38.51
N GLN A 5 -17.75 -22.45 37.31
CA GLN A 5 -17.01 -22.38 36.06
C GLN A 5 -16.74 -20.91 35.71
N GLU A 6 -15.47 -20.52 35.76
CA GLU A 6 -14.96 -19.27 35.18
C GLU A 6 -15.20 -19.27 33.66
N VAL A 7 -15.88 -18.23 33.18
CA VAL A 7 -16.04 -17.94 31.74
C VAL A 7 -14.82 -17.16 31.26
N ASP A 8 -13.88 -17.85 30.64
CA ASP A 8 -12.73 -17.25 29.97
C ASP A 8 -13.20 -16.45 28.73
N SER A 9 -13.01 -15.13 28.78
CA SER A 9 -13.30 -14.23 27.66
C SER A 9 -12.11 -14.20 26.70
N PRO A 10 -12.27 -14.53 25.41
CA PRO A 10 -11.13 -14.43 24.49
C PRO A 10 -10.82 -12.95 24.21
N ASN A 11 -9.67 -12.52 24.71
CA ASN A 11 -9.04 -11.24 24.46
C ASN A 11 -8.85 -11.02 22.94
N LEU A 12 -9.69 -10.17 22.34
CA LEU A 12 -9.60 -9.76 20.93
C LEU A 12 -8.43 -8.77 20.72
N SER A 13 -7.23 -9.29 20.83
CA SER A 13 -5.99 -8.61 20.49
C SER A 13 -5.80 -8.56 18.96
N ILE A 14 -6.39 -7.55 18.31
CA ILE A 14 -6.18 -7.24 16.88
C ILE A 14 -4.74 -6.73 16.71
N HIS A 15 -3.78 -7.64 16.62
CA HIS A 15 -2.40 -7.33 16.23
C HIS A 15 -2.30 -7.33 14.70
N ASN A 16 -2.51 -6.17 14.10
CA ASN A 16 -2.16 -5.92 12.70
C ASN A 16 -0.63 -5.76 12.57
N ASN A 17 0.07 -6.89 12.54
CA ASN A 17 1.51 -6.94 12.30
C ASN A 17 1.79 -6.86 10.81
N ASN A 18 1.76 -5.64 10.28
CA ASN A 18 2.41 -5.30 9.04
C ASN A 18 3.65 -4.42 9.30
N ASN A 19 4.80 -5.06 9.09
CA ASN A 19 6.14 -4.53 8.80
C ASN A 19 7.05 -4.09 9.96
N MET A 20 8.14 -4.84 10.16
CA MET A 20 9.43 -4.30 10.61
C MET A 20 10.47 -4.57 9.51
N LEU A 21 10.80 -3.51 8.78
CA LEU A 21 12.08 -3.34 8.09
C LEU A 21 13.03 -2.72 9.11
N ALA A 22 14.01 -3.49 9.58
CA ALA A 22 15.19 -2.96 10.25
C ALA A 22 16.38 -3.21 9.32
N VAL A 23 17.08 -2.14 8.95
CA VAL A 23 18.33 -2.17 8.20
C VAL A 23 19.45 -2.67 9.12
N ALA A 24 20.04 -3.82 8.81
CA ALA A 24 21.50 -4.03 8.81
C ALA A 24 21.89 -5.46 8.37
N ASN A 25 22.88 -5.47 7.47
CA ASN A 25 23.89 -6.50 7.18
C ASN A 25 23.59 -7.70 6.26
N TYR A 26 24.47 -7.82 5.27
CA TYR A 26 24.58 -8.88 4.26
C TYR A 26 24.77 -10.26 4.90
N SER A 27 23.84 -11.17 4.61
CA SER A 27 24.09 -12.61 4.44
C SER A 27 23.06 -13.13 3.44
N ALA A 28 23.51 -13.45 2.23
CA ALA A 28 22.67 -14.10 1.22
C ALA A 28 22.38 -15.55 1.66
N SER A 29 21.30 -15.75 2.41
CA SER A 29 20.72 -17.06 2.64
C SER A 29 19.67 -17.34 1.58
N SER A 30 19.84 -18.45 0.87
CA SER A 30 18.95 -18.98 -0.16
C SER A 30 17.53 -19.17 0.37
N SER A 31 16.64 -18.21 0.10
CA SER A 31 15.24 -18.34 0.46
C SER A 31 14.58 -19.43 -0.39
N SER A 32 14.25 -20.56 0.24
CA SER A 32 13.48 -21.63 -0.39
C SER A 32 12.10 -21.10 -0.81
N PRO A 33 11.63 -21.36 -2.05
CA PRO A 33 10.37 -20.82 -2.57
C PRO A 33 9.13 -21.25 -1.77
N THR A 34 9.23 -22.33 -0.99
CA THR A 34 8.18 -22.85 -0.11
C THR A 34 7.85 -21.92 1.06
N THR A 35 8.83 -21.23 1.62
CA THR A 35 8.64 -20.36 2.80
C THR A 35 7.89 -19.08 2.45
N THR A 36 8.19 -18.48 1.29
CA THR A 36 7.58 -17.24 0.81
C THR A 36 6.14 -17.47 0.36
N LEU A 37 5.86 -18.59 -0.32
CA LEU A 37 4.51 -19.02 -0.65
C LEU A 37 3.67 -19.24 0.61
N SER A 38 4.19 -19.97 1.60
CA SER A 38 3.50 -20.20 2.88
C SER A 38 3.15 -18.89 3.61
N ARG A 39 4.05 -17.90 3.61
CA ARG A 39 3.78 -16.58 4.21
C ARG A 39 2.61 -15.87 3.51
N TYR A 40 2.63 -15.83 2.18
CA TYR A 40 1.59 -15.20 1.38
C TYR A 40 0.23 -15.87 1.62
N GLU A 41 0.19 -17.21 1.59
CA GLU A 41 -1.02 -18.01 1.82
C GLU A 41 -1.61 -17.77 3.21
N ASN A 42 -0.77 -17.75 4.24
CA ASN A 42 -1.22 -17.46 5.61
C ASN A 42 -1.76 -16.04 5.74
N GLN A 43 -1.15 -15.04 5.07
CA GLN A 43 -1.66 -13.67 5.08
C GLN A 43 -3.01 -13.58 4.36
N LYS A 44 -3.14 -14.19 3.18
CA LYS A 44 -4.38 -14.24 2.41
C LYS A 44 -5.52 -14.85 3.23
N ARG A 45 -5.26 -15.94 3.95
CA ARG A 45 -6.23 -16.59 4.85
C ARG A 45 -6.69 -15.67 5.98
N ARG A 46 -5.77 -14.96 6.63
CA ARG A 46 -6.12 -13.99 7.68
C ARG A 46 -6.98 -12.85 7.15
N ASP A 47 -6.62 -12.31 6.00
CA ASP A 47 -7.36 -11.23 5.36
C ASP A 47 -8.77 -11.68 4.96
N TRP A 48 -8.89 -12.89 4.39
CA TRP A 48 -10.17 -13.52 4.07
C TRP A 48 -11.06 -13.70 5.29
N ASN A 49 -10.52 -14.25 6.38
CA ASN A 49 -11.25 -14.44 7.63
C ASN A 49 -11.70 -13.10 8.23
N THR A 50 -10.82 -12.08 8.19
CA THR A 50 -11.13 -10.73 8.66
C THR A 50 -12.29 -10.12 7.88
N PHE A 51 -12.27 -10.26 6.54
CA PHE A 51 -13.35 -9.78 5.69
C PHE A 51 -14.66 -10.56 5.93
N GLY A 52 -14.58 -11.89 6.09
CA GLY A 52 -15.74 -12.71 6.43
C GLY A 52 -16.35 -12.35 7.79
N GLN A 53 -15.52 -11.98 8.77
CA GLN A 53 -15.99 -11.45 10.06
C GLN A 53 -16.65 -10.08 9.90
N TYR A 54 -16.07 -9.19 9.09
CA TYR A 54 -16.65 -7.89 8.77
C TYR A 54 -18.07 -8.03 8.19
N LEU A 55 -18.27 -8.93 7.23
CA LEU A 55 -19.59 -9.17 6.63
C LEU A 55 -20.63 -9.70 7.65
N ARG A 56 -20.22 -10.59 8.55
CA ARG A 56 -21.10 -11.12 9.61
C ARG A 56 -21.49 -10.06 10.65
N ASN A 57 -20.60 -9.10 10.90
CA ASN A 57 -20.84 -8.02 11.84
C ASN A 57 -21.69 -6.88 11.25
N HIS A 58 -21.88 -6.86 9.93
CA HIS A 58 -22.74 -5.90 9.26
C HIS A 58 -24.19 -6.04 9.76
N ARG A 59 -24.96 -4.94 9.79
CA ARG A 59 -26.39 -4.95 10.17
C ARG A 59 -27.24 -4.39 9.02
N PRO A 60 -28.03 -5.22 8.32
CA PRO A 60 -28.25 -6.66 8.52
C PRO A 60 -27.01 -7.51 8.13
N PRO A 61 -26.85 -8.73 8.69
CA PRO A 61 -25.74 -9.61 8.34
C PRO A 61 -25.67 -9.87 6.83
N LEU A 62 -24.47 -9.76 6.27
CA LEU A 62 -24.24 -9.96 4.84
C LEU A 62 -23.61 -11.32 4.60
N THR A 63 -24.06 -11.98 3.55
CA THR A 63 -23.40 -13.15 2.97
C THR A 63 -22.51 -12.71 1.81
N LEU A 64 -21.53 -13.53 1.46
CA LEU A 64 -20.64 -13.26 0.33
C LEU A 64 -21.40 -13.13 -1.01
N THR A 65 -22.50 -13.87 -1.17
CA THR A 65 -23.39 -13.81 -2.36
C THR A 65 -24.11 -12.46 -2.51
N ARG A 66 -24.34 -11.76 -1.40
CA ARG A 66 -24.95 -10.41 -1.38
C ARG A 66 -23.90 -9.31 -1.25
N CYS A 67 -22.63 -9.69 -1.15
CA CYS A 67 -21.52 -8.74 -1.11
C CYS A 67 -21.35 -8.10 -2.49
N SER A 68 -21.01 -6.82 -2.49
CA SER A 68 -20.84 -6.02 -3.70
C SER A 68 -19.65 -5.09 -3.51
N GLY A 69 -19.24 -4.41 -4.58
CA GLY A 69 -18.15 -3.43 -4.50
C GLY A 69 -18.38 -2.36 -3.44
N ALA A 70 -19.64 -2.01 -3.13
CA ALA A 70 -19.95 -1.00 -2.10
C ALA A 70 -19.52 -1.46 -0.69
N HIS A 71 -19.83 -2.70 -0.33
CA HIS A 71 -19.43 -3.30 0.96
C HIS A 71 -17.90 -3.45 1.06
N VAL A 72 -17.23 -3.73 -0.06
CA VAL A 72 -15.76 -3.73 -0.11
C VAL A 72 -15.21 -2.33 0.16
N LEU A 73 -15.78 -1.28 -0.44
CA LEU A 73 -15.33 0.10 -0.20
C LEU A 73 -15.54 0.52 1.26
N GLU A 74 -16.66 0.15 1.85
CA GLU A 74 -16.94 0.39 3.26
C GLU A 74 -15.91 -0.32 4.16
N PHE A 75 -15.60 -1.59 3.87
CA PHE A 75 -14.54 -2.32 4.56
C PHE A 75 -13.18 -1.61 4.45
N LEU A 76 -12.80 -1.15 3.26
CA LEU A 76 -11.54 -0.42 3.08
C LEU A 76 -11.49 0.89 3.89
N ARG A 77 -12.62 1.59 4.03
CA ARG A 77 -12.71 2.80 4.87
C ARG A 77 -12.70 2.46 6.36
N TYR A 78 -13.32 1.35 6.76
CA TYR A 78 -13.25 0.84 8.13
C TYR A 78 -11.79 0.57 8.54
N LEU A 79 -10.97 0.03 7.63
CA LEU A 79 -9.54 -0.22 7.90
C LEU A 79 -8.72 1.05 8.16
N ASP A 80 -9.17 2.22 7.72
CA ASP A 80 -8.46 3.48 7.99
C ASP A 80 -8.43 3.82 9.48
N GLN A 81 -9.37 3.30 10.30
CA GLN A 81 -9.35 3.47 11.76
C GLN A 81 -8.10 2.86 12.42
N PHE A 82 -7.52 1.85 11.77
CA PHE A 82 -6.30 1.17 12.20
C PHE A 82 -5.10 1.54 11.32
N GLY A 83 -5.22 2.65 10.60
CA GLY A 83 -4.19 3.21 9.74
C GLY A 83 -2.96 3.66 10.52
N LYS A 84 -1.78 3.51 9.92
CA LYS A 84 -0.51 4.00 10.47
C LYS A 84 0.12 5.11 9.63
N THR A 85 -0.46 5.42 8.48
CA THR A 85 0.06 6.43 7.56
C THR A 85 -0.61 7.76 7.80
N LYS A 86 0.16 8.83 8.05
CA LYS A 86 -0.35 10.19 8.04
C LYS A 86 -0.71 10.60 6.61
N VAL A 87 -1.96 11.01 6.38
CA VAL A 87 -2.44 11.52 5.08
C VAL A 87 -2.86 12.97 5.24
N HIS A 88 -2.06 13.89 4.70
CA HIS A 88 -2.32 15.32 4.80
C HIS A 88 -3.56 15.71 3.99
N THR A 89 -4.45 16.51 4.58
CA THR A 89 -5.58 17.13 3.88
C THR A 89 -5.09 18.32 3.05
N GLN A 90 -5.85 18.72 2.02
CA GLN A 90 -5.43 19.82 1.11
C GLN A 90 -5.20 21.15 1.82
N ILE A 91 -5.91 21.40 2.92
CA ILE A 91 -5.77 22.61 3.75
C ILE A 91 -4.62 22.51 4.77
N CYS A 92 -3.94 21.36 4.86
CA CYS A 92 -2.82 21.19 5.78
C CYS A 92 -1.60 21.96 5.26
N PRO A 93 -0.90 22.74 6.12
CA PRO A 93 0.34 23.43 5.73
C PRO A 93 1.43 22.50 5.19
N PHE A 94 1.38 21.21 5.56
CA PHE A 94 2.32 20.19 5.13
C PHE A 94 1.85 19.38 3.92
N PHE A 95 0.72 19.73 3.30
CA PHE A 95 0.28 19.06 2.09
C PHE A 95 1.33 19.22 0.99
N GLY A 96 1.78 18.11 0.41
CA GLY A 96 2.82 18.14 -0.61
C GLY A 96 4.25 18.19 -0.06
N HIS A 97 4.46 18.14 1.25
CA HIS A 97 5.80 18.08 1.85
C HIS A 97 6.19 16.63 2.17
N PRO A 98 7.27 16.08 1.57
CA PRO A 98 7.70 14.70 1.80
C PRO A 98 8.28 14.47 3.19
N ASN A 99 8.87 15.50 3.81
CA ASN A 99 9.42 15.44 5.16
C ASN A 99 8.91 16.63 5.99
N PRO A 100 7.70 16.54 6.58
CA PRO A 100 7.12 17.65 7.33
C PRO A 100 7.95 17.94 8.60
N PRO A 101 8.28 19.22 8.88
CA PRO A 101 9.14 19.60 10.00
C PRO A 101 8.46 19.54 11.37
N ALA A 102 7.13 19.40 11.42
CA ALA A 102 6.34 19.36 12.65
C ALA A 102 5.11 18.43 12.51
N PRO A 103 4.54 17.94 13.63
CA PRO A 103 3.33 17.12 13.60
C PRO A 103 2.09 17.92 13.16
N CYS A 104 1.05 17.22 12.68
CA CYS A 104 -0.22 17.83 12.29
C CYS A 104 -1.44 16.99 12.69
N PRO A 105 -2.63 17.62 12.79
CA PRO A 105 -3.87 16.94 13.19
C PRO A 105 -4.48 16.08 12.09
N CYS A 106 -3.80 15.90 10.94
CA CYS A 106 -4.33 15.08 9.85
C CYS A 106 -4.54 13.62 10.30
N PRO A 107 -5.56 12.94 9.76
CA PRO A 107 -5.88 11.58 10.16
C PRO A 107 -4.79 10.58 9.77
N LEU A 108 -4.70 9.50 10.52
CA LEU A 108 -3.99 8.30 10.10
C LEU A 108 -4.93 7.43 9.25
N ARG A 109 -4.39 6.83 8.18
CA ARG A 109 -5.11 5.98 7.24
C ARG A 109 -4.23 4.81 6.81
N GLN A 110 -4.77 3.85 6.09
CA GLN A 110 -3.98 2.81 5.45
C GLN A 110 -3.14 3.40 4.32
N ALA A 111 -1.92 2.87 4.13
CA ALA A 111 -1.14 3.22 2.94
C ALA A 111 -1.82 2.62 1.70
N TRP A 112 -1.81 3.36 0.58
CA TRP A 112 -2.44 2.90 -0.67
C TRP A 112 -1.93 1.51 -1.08
N GLY A 113 -0.63 1.24 -0.96
CA GLY A 113 -0.02 -0.03 -1.33
C GLY A 113 -0.47 -1.19 -0.44
N SER A 114 -0.79 -0.92 0.83
CA SER A 114 -1.34 -1.93 1.75
C SER A 114 -2.77 -2.31 1.35
N LEU A 115 -3.60 -1.33 0.97
CA LEU A 115 -4.96 -1.58 0.48
C LEU A 115 -4.96 -2.34 -0.86
N ASP A 116 -4.09 -1.97 -1.79
CA ASP A 116 -3.97 -2.63 -3.09
C ASP A 116 -3.54 -4.10 -2.95
N ALA A 117 -2.51 -4.36 -2.12
CA ALA A 117 -2.05 -5.71 -1.84
C ALA A 117 -3.13 -6.56 -1.13
N LEU A 118 -3.87 -5.97 -0.19
CA LEU A 118 -5.00 -6.62 0.47
C LEU A 118 -6.09 -7.03 -0.53
N ILE A 119 -6.49 -6.11 -1.42
CA ILE A 119 -7.50 -6.39 -2.44
C ILE A 119 -7.02 -7.46 -3.42
N GLY A 120 -5.73 -7.45 -3.78
CA GLY A 120 -5.12 -8.52 -4.57
C GLY A 120 -5.28 -9.90 -3.91
N ARG A 121 -4.96 -10.01 -2.62
CA ARG A 121 -5.13 -11.25 -1.85
C ARG A 121 -6.58 -11.67 -1.71
N LEU A 122 -7.50 -10.74 -1.46
CA LEU A 122 -8.93 -11.04 -1.35
C LEU A 122 -9.55 -11.48 -2.69
N ARG A 123 -9.09 -10.94 -3.83
CA ARG A 123 -9.47 -11.45 -5.15
C ARG A 123 -9.08 -12.91 -5.33
N ALA A 124 -7.83 -13.25 -5.04
CA ALA A 124 -7.33 -14.62 -5.13
C ALA A 124 -8.08 -15.57 -4.17
N ALA A 125 -8.31 -15.14 -2.93
CA ALA A 125 -9.06 -15.92 -1.95
C ALA A 125 -10.51 -16.19 -2.42
N TYR A 126 -11.16 -15.21 -3.03
CA TYR A 126 -12.51 -15.38 -3.57
C TYR A 126 -12.58 -16.47 -4.65
N GLU A 127 -11.61 -16.48 -5.57
CA GLU A 127 -11.54 -17.46 -6.65
C GLU A 127 -11.26 -18.88 -6.11
N GLU A 128 -10.36 -19.01 -5.13
CA GLU A 128 -10.07 -20.28 -4.46
C GLU A 128 -11.26 -20.85 -3.65
N ASN A 129 -12.17 -19.98 -3.21
CA ASN A 129 -13.41 -20.38 -2.53
C ASN A 129 -14.58 -20.60 -3.52
N GLY A 130 -14.29 -20.85 -4.80
CA GLY A 130 -15.28 -21.17 -5.84
C GLY A 130 -15.97 -19.97 -6.46
N GLY A 131 -15.50 -18.76 -6.18
CA GLY A 131 -16.01 -17.53 -6.76
C GLY A 131 -15.54 -17.33 -8.21
N LYS A 132 -16.43 -16.83 -9.06
CA LYS A 132 -16.09 -16.52 -10.46
C LYS A 132 -15.46 -15.13 -10.58
N PRO A 133 -14.43 -14.92 -11.40
CA PRO A 133 -13.76 -13.63 -11.53
C PRO A 133 -14.71 -12.51 -12.02
N GLU A 134 -15.74 -12.84 -12.79
CA GLU A 134 -16.74 -11.91 -13.33
C GLU A 134 -17.67 -11.36 -12.25
N THR A 135 -17.98 -12.18 -11.23
CA THR A 135 -18.84 -11.80 -10.10
C THR A 135 -18.04 -11.32 -8.90
N ASN A 136 -16.72 -11.19 -9.03
CA ASN A 136 -15.83 -10.90 -7.93
C ASN A 136 -16.02 -9.45 -7.41
N PRO A 137 -16.49 -9.25 -6.15
CA PRO A 137 -16.76 -7.92 -5.62
C PRO A 137 -15.49 -7.08 -5.43
N PHE A 138 -14.34 -7.72 -5.20
CA PHE A 138 -13.03 -7.07 -5.10
C PHE A 138 -12.46 -6.69 -6.47
N GLY A 139 -13.00 -7.31 -7.53
CA GLY A 139 -12.75 -6.96 -8.92
C GLY A 139 -13.61 -5.80 -9.42
N ALA A 140 -14.62 -5.33 -8.66
CA ALA A 140 -15.60 -4.35 -9.14
C ALA A 140 -14.96 -3.01 -9.59
N ARG A 141 -15.56 -2.38 -10.61
CA ARG A 141 -15.09 -1.10 -11.18
C ARG A 141 -14.95 -0.02 -10.12
N ALA A 142 -15.92 0.09 -9.20
CA ALA A 142 -15.89 1.06 -8.12
C ALA A 142 -14.66 0.90 -7.20
N VAL A 143 -14.29 -0.34 -6.88
CA VAL A 143 -13.10 -0.65 -6.06
C VAL A 143 -11.82 -0.22 -6.77
N ARG A 144 -11.70 -0.51 -8.07
CA ARG A 144 -10.53 -0.11 -8.86
C ARG A 144 -10.37 1.41 -8.96
N LEU A 145 -11.48 2.14 -9.15
CA LEU A 145 -11.46 3.61 -9.20
C LEU A 145 -11.07 4.21 -7.84
N TYR A 146 -11.62 3.66 -6.75
CA TYR A 146 -11.26 4.08 -5.40
C TYR A 146 -9.77 3.90 -5.10
N LEU A 147 -9.19 2.72 -5.41
CA LEU A 147 -7.77 2.49 -5.17
C LEU A 147 -6.87 3.45 -5.97
N ARG A 148 -7.27 3.80 -7.21
CA ARG A 148 -6.58 4.81 -8.01
C ARG A 148 -6.64 6.19 -7.35
N GLU A 149 -7.83 6.61 -6.91
CA GLU A 149 -8.02 7.89 -6.22
C GLU A 149 -7.22 7.97 -4.91
N VAL A 150 -7.20 6.89 -4.12
CA VAL A 150 -6.40 6.81 -2.89
C VAL A 150 -4.90 6.91 -3.20
N ARG A 151 -4.43 6.22 -4.24
CA ARG A 151 -3.03 6.34 -4.68
C ARG A 151 -2.69 7.78 -5.06
N ASP A 152 -3.52 8.43 -5.88
CA ASP A 152 -3.25 9.78 -6.39
C ASP A 152 -3.32 10.83 -5.27
N SER A 153 -4.33 10.72 -4.39
CA SER A 153 -4.48 11.63 -3.24
C SER A 153 -3.32 11.49 -2.25
N GLN A 154 -2.90 10.26 -1.92
CA GLN A 154 -1.75 10.05 -1.04
C GLN A 154 -0.43 10.50 -1.67
N ALA A 155 -0.24 10.29 -2.98
CA ALA A 155 0.96 10.76 -3.69
C ALA A 155 1.06 12.29 -3.65
N LYS A 156 -0.03 13.00 -3.95
CA LYS A 156 -0.11 14.47 -3.84
C LYS A 156 0.14 14.93 -2.41
N ALA A 157 -0.51 14.32 -1.42
CA ALA A 157 -0.36 14.68 -0.02
C ALA A 157 1.07 14.53 0.50
N ARG A 158 1.84 13.57 -0.03
CA ARG A 158 3.25 13.34 0.31
C ARG A 158 4.24 14.12 -0.55
N GLY A 159 3.78 14.95 -1.50
CA GLY A 159 4.68 15.69 -2.40
C GLY A 159 5.37 14.84 -3.45
N ILE A 160 4.90 13.60 -3.66
CA ILE A 160 5.42 12.71 -4.68
C ILE A 160 4.70 13.07 -5.99
N SER A 161 5.14 14.13 -6.66
CA SER A 161 4.72 14.37 -8.04
C SER A 161 5.40 13.34 -8.94
N TYR A 162 4.62 12.53 -9.63
CA TYR A 162 5.10 11.67 -10.72
C TYR A 162 5.37 12.50 -11.99
N GLU A 163 5.72 13.79 -11.87
CA GLU A 163 6.39 14.47 -12.97
C GLU A 163 7.62 13.63 -13.28
N LYS A 164 7.57 13.01 -14.47
CA LYS A 164 8.66 12.31 -15.11
C LYS A 164 9.95 12.93 -14.64
N LYS A 165 10.76 12.15 -13.93
CA LYS A 165 12.19 12.41 -13.75
C LYS A 165 12.74 12.49 -15.18
N LYS A 166 12.62 13.67 -15.78
CA LYS A 166 13.14 14.04 -17.09
C LYS A 166 14.63 14.06 -16.83
N ARG A 167 15.20 12.86 -16.98
CA ARG A 167 16.60 12.51 -17.15
C ARG A 167 17.45 13.77 -17.25
N LYS A 168 18.00 14.24 -16.13
CA LYS A 168 19.25 14.99 -16.17
C LYS A 168 20.30 13.96 -16.59
N LYS A 169 20.41 13.78 -17.91
CA LYS A 169 21.58 13.16 -18.53
C LYS A 169 22.74 14.07 -18.11
N PRO A 170 23.77 13.60 -17.40
CA PRO A 170 24.97 14.40 -17.24
C PRO A 170 25.49 14.68 -18.66
N SER A 171 25.49 15.95 -19.05
CA SER A 171 26.23 16.42 -20.21
C SER A 171 27.69 16.15 -19.91
N SER A 172 28.24 15.11 -20.53
CA SER A 172 29.68 14.95 -20.64
C SER A 172 30.24 16.24 -21.24
N GLN A 173 31.00 17.00 -20.46
CA GLN A 173 31.85 18.05 -20.98
C GLN A 173 32.85 17.38 -21.92
N GLN A 174 32.60 17.46 -23.22
CA GLN A 174 33.64 17.26 -24.22
C GLN A 174 34.54 18.50 -24.14
N GLN A 175 35.65 18.38 -23.41
CA GLN A 175 36.82 19.23 -23.64
C GLN A 175 37.33 18.93 -25.04
N GLN A 176 36.92 19.73 -26.00
CA GLN A 176 37.50 19.75 -27.34
C GLN A 176 38.60 20.81 -27.33
N SER A 177 39.83 20.37 -27.07
CA SER A 177 41.03 21.18 -27.27
C SER A 177 41.29 21.32 -28.77
N THR A 178 40.90 22.45 -29.36
CA THR A 178 41.33 22.86 -30.71
C THR A 178 42.61 23.67 -30.60
N SER A 179 43.74 23.04 -30.89
CA SER A 179 45.03 23.70 -31.11
C SER A 179 45.05 24.36 -32.50
N PHE A 180 45.14 25.68 -32.55
CA PHE A 180 45.46 26.44 -33.75
C PHE A 180 46.99 26.56 -33.93
N PRO A 181 47.56 26.41 -35.13
CA PRO A 181 48.92 26.86 -35.43
C PRO A 181 48.96 28.36 -35.80
N PRO A 182 50.09 29.05 -35.59
CA PRO A 182 50.22 30.49 -35.87
C PRO A 182 50.45 30.80 -37.36
N PRO A 183 50.15 32.03 -37.82
CA PRO A 183 50.40 32.46 -39.19
C PRO A 183 51.86 32.85 -39.42
N THR A 184 52.38 32.52 -40.60
CA THR A 184 53.65 33.02 -41.12
C THR A 184 53.47 34.43 -41.68
N THR A 185 54.35 35.35 -41.28
CA THR A 185 54.50 36.66 -41.92
C THR A 185 55.92 36.80 -42.45
N THR A 186 56.02 36.93 -43.77
CA THR A 186 57.19 37.32 -44.54
C THR A 186 57.33 38.84 -44.51
N SER A 187 58.54 39.35 -44.25
CA SER A 187 58.92 40.69 -44.67
C SER A 187 60.45 40.86 -44.70
N SER A 188 60.92 41.23 -45.91
CA SER A 188 62.17 41.89 -46.30
C SER A 188 63.47 41.09 -46.30
#